data_AF-A0A074LXM3-F1
#
_entry.id   AF-A0A074LXM3-F1
#
_cell.length_a   1.000
_cell.length_b   1.000
_cell.length_c   1.000
_cell.angle_alpha   90.00
_cell.angle_beta   90.00
_cell.angle_gamma   90.00
#
_symmetry.space_group_name_H-M   'P 1'
#
loop_
_entity.id
_entity.type
_entity.pdbx_description
1 polymer ?
#
loop_
_entity_poly.entity_id
_entity_poly.type
_entity_poly.pdbx_seq_one_letter_code
_entity_poly.pdbx_strand_id
1 'polypeptide(L)'
;MAETRIPEAIRNAFASVDLQNQQIALDFLEHLLSMGFSCEYVKNYGVFVFTYNQFEVCQILWDYLNGFSKIPGYLMFLAPTPIKEKVCSETLFPIKEQPLIRKLVEAKEFHHSYNATLGDLDLLIPFFEQIRDAFFRTEITVDFRIESLELTNFRCYKSETFTFNPQSTVLIGKNASGKTSLLEGITVAIGGFLRAIDEKVDKRAFEASDVRFTSKWVQNAPATEHHPPTEMKVTSRLINNRLVWSRSRTLYESDKNSRTTYKESNEITSIVKQLVSDVRDEKNSRQIILPVFAYHGTGRVANFNRDMGEVGKTEKISRFFAYKDCLKPNSNYKTFIAWYRKMKYLAFEINQQIPVLDAVTDLLVRGLRLLTEDEEHFVEGLFYFEGELHLKYEDGTFYPISTLSDGYQDIIGILSDIAFRMAVLNPQLGTEVSAKTPGIVLIDEVDLHLHPKWQQKVLYVLKTLFPKVQFISTTHSPVIISATEKDEAFELYQEEDTILTKPIGNPAEWYLSDILAQAFHVSSKPPARTANSISESLEELLHRFSELVKTAVPTPSDEQKREIEVLYERLLPSLPIDSPRRKAVDALKGLVK
;
A
#
# COMPACT_ATOMS: atom_id res chain seq x y z
N MET A 1 49.06 -19.31 -0.79
CA MET A 1 47.84 -20.05 -1.17
C MET A 1 47.98 -21.47 -0.64
N ALA A 2 47.41 -21.75 0.53
CA ALA A 2 47.21 -23.12 0.99
C ALA A 2 45.83 -23.53 0.48
N GLU A 3 45.72 -24.61 -0.30
CA GLU A 3 44.41 -25.17 -0.64
C GLU A 3 43.72 -25.60 0.67
N THR A 4 42.68 -24.87 1.07
CA THR A 4 41.77 -25.27 2.15
C THR A 4 40.94 -26.47 1.66
N ARG A 5 41.56 -27.66 1.63
CA ARG A 5 40.83 -28.91 1.40
C ARG A 5 40.13 -29.30 2.70
N ILE A 6 38.81 -29.45 2.64
CA ILE A 6 38.00 -30.05 3.69
C ILE A 6 38.65 -31.41 4.11
N PRO A 7 38.99 -31.62 5.39
CA PRO A 7 39.59 -32.86 5.86
C PRO A 7 38.74 -34.10 5.51
N GLU A 8 39.40 -35.19 5.11
CA GLU A 8 38.76 -36.41 4.60
C GLU A 8 37.78 -37.06 5.58
N ALA A 9 38.03 -36.91 6.89
CA ALA A 9 37.11 -37.34 7.94
C ALA A 9 35.75 -36.62 7.92
N ILE A 10 35.72 -35.36 7.47
CA ILE A 10 34.49 -34.55 7.33
C ILE A 10 33.70 -35.03 6.12
N ARG A 11 34.36 -35.23 4.97
CA ARG A 11 33.70 -35.76 3.75
C ARG A 11 33.08 -37.14 4.00
N ASN A 12 33.77 -37.99 4.75
CA ASN A 12 33.29 -39.33 5.10
C ASN A 12 32.08 -39.29 6.06
N ALA A 13 31.93 -38.25 6.89
CA ALA A 13 30.76 -38.09 7.76
C ALA A 13 29.49 -37.70 7.00
N PHE A 14 29.62 -37.05 5.84
CA PHE A 14 28.50 -36.70 4.96
C PHE A 14 28.21 -37.74 3.86
N ALA A 15 28.97 -38.84 3.82
CA ALA A 15 28.83 -39.87 2.78
C ALA A 15 27.50 -40.64 2.80
N SER A 16 26.71 -40.51 3.88
CA SER A 16 25.38 -41.12 4.03
C SER A 16 24.22 -40.15 3.71
N VAL A 17 24.53 -38.91 3.29
CA VAL A 17 23.54 -37.88 2.96
C VAL A 17 23.37 -37.82 1.44
N ASP A 18 22.15 -37.55 0.96
CA ASP A 18 21.88 -37.41 -0.48
C ASP A 18 22.78 -36.35 -1.14
N LEU A 19 23.17 -36.61 -2.38
CA LEU A 19 24.27 -35.95 -3.11
C LEU A 19 24.08 -34.43 -3.22
N GLN A 20 22.84 -33.97 -3.37
CA GLN A 20 22.51 -32.56 -3.47
C GLN A 20 22.70 -31.81 -2.14
N ASN A 21 22.29 -32.43 -1.03
CA ASN A 21 22.45 -31.87 0.32
C ASN A 21 23.90 -31.97 0.80
N GLN A 22 24.62 -33.01 0.36
CA GLN A 22 26.05 -33.16 0.60
C GLN A 22 26.84 -32.00 -0.01
N GLN A 23 26.54 -31.59 -1.26
CA GLN A 23 27.25 -30.50 -1.92
C GLN A 23 27.00 -29.16 -1.23
N ILE A 24 25.74 -28.85 -0.87
CA ILE A 24 25.39 -27.61 -0.17
C ILE A 24 26.10 -27.51 1.19
N ALA A 25 26.17 -28.62 1.93
CA ALA A 25 26.87 -28.67 3.22
C ALA A 25 28.39 -28.49 3.04
N LEU A 26 28.98 -29.09 2.02
CA LEU A 26 30.41 -28.94 1.72
C LEU A 26 30.74 -27.50 1.28
N ASP A 27 29.90 -26.87 0.45
CA ASP A 27 30.07 -25.48 0.01
C ASP A 27 29.99 -24.50 1.20
N PHE A 28 29.06 -24.74 2.14
CA PHE A 28 28.95 -23.97 3.38
C PHE A 28 30.19 -24.12 4.28
N LEU A 29 30.71 -25.34 4.40
CA LEU A 29 31.93 -25.62 5.16
C LEU A 29 33.16 -24.97 4.54
N GLU A 30 33.29 -25.03 3.21
CA GLU A 30 34.35 -24.34 2.48
C GLU A 30 34.28 -22.83 2.67
N HIS A 31 33.08 -22.26 2.70
CA HIS A 31 32.89 -20.84 2.95
C HIS A 31 33.32 -20.43 4.37
N LEU A 32 32.92 -21.19 5.40
CA LEU A 32 33.36 -20.94 6.78
C LEU A 32 34.88 -21.04 6.94
N LEU A 33 35.51 -22.05 6.33
CA LEU A 33 36.96 -22.20 6.32
C LEU A 33 37.64 -21.03 5.56
N SER A 34 37.04 -20.56 4.45
CA SER A 34 37.55 -19.42 3.69
C SER A 34 37.48 -18.10 4.46
N MET A 35 36.52 -17.97 5.39
CA MET A 35 36.41 -16.85 6.32
C MET A 35 37.39 -16.96 7.49
N GLY A 36 38.21 -18.02 7.56
CA GLY A 36 39.29 -18.21 8.51
C GLY A 36 38.90 -18.94 9.81
N PHE A 37 37.72 -19.57 9.86
CA PHE A 37 37.33 -20.46 10.96
C PHE A 37 38.14 -21.76 10.88
N SER A 38 38.63 -22.26 12.01
CA SER A 38 39.12 -23.63 12.15
C SER A 38 37.98 -24.56 12.53
N CYS A 39 37.92 -25.74 11.92
CA CYS A 39 36.89 -26.75 12.18
C CYS A 39 37.54 -28.03 12.74
N GLU A 40 36.99 -28.57 13.83
CA GLU A 40 37.40 -29.84 14.43
C GLU A 40 36.21 -30.78 14.59
N TYR A 41 36.34 -32.02 14.11
CA TYR A 41 35.28 -33.04 14.22
C TYR A 41 35.52 -33.93 15.44
N VAL A 42 34.63 -33.87 16.42
CA VAL A 42 34.73 -34.67 17.64
C VAL A 42 33.99 -36.00 17.44
N LYS A 43 34.78 -36.99 17.02
CA LYS A 43 34.33 -38.31 16.55
C LYS A 43 33.43 -39.08 17.55
N ASN A 44 33.61 -38.87 18.86
CA ASN A 44 32.83 -39.55 19.90
C ASN A 44 31.40 -39.03 20.06
N TYR A 45 31.11 -37.84 19.54
CA TYR A 45 29.80 -37.18 19.68
C TYR A 45 29.16 -36.83 18.34
N GLY A 46 29.87 -37.02 17.22
CA GLY A 46 29.38 -36.69 15.88
C GLY A 46 29.22 -35.19 15.65
N VAL A 47 29.97 -34.34 16.37
CA VAL A 47 29.82 -32.87 16.35
C VAL A 47 31.00 -32.20 15.67
N PHE A 48 30.73 -31.15 14.89
CA PHE A 48 31.73 -30.23 14.35
C PHE A 48 31.84 -28.98 15.23
N VAL A 49 33.06 -28.63 15.63
CA VAL A 49 33.38 -27.46 16.44
C VAL A 49 34.11 -26.44 15.57
N PHE A 50 33.60 -25.22 15.49
CA PHE A 50 34.23 -24.13 14.73
C PHE A 50 34.80 -23.07 15.68
N THR A 51 36.04 -22.67 15.45
CA THR A 51 36.76 -21.67 16.26
C THR A 51 37.32 -20.56 15.35
N TYR A 52 37.25 -19.30 15.79
CA TYR A 52 37.74 -18.15 15.02
C TYR A 52 38.60 -17.25 15.90
N ASN A 53 39.73 -16.78 15.37
CA ASN A 53 40.82 -16.18 16.17
C ASN A 53 40.67 -14.66 16.43
N GLN A 54 39.48 -14.06 16.27
CA GLN A 54 39.27 -12.62 16.53
C GLN A 54 38.01 -12.34 17.37
N PHE A 55 38.21 -11.61 18.47
CA PHE A 55 37.25 -11.39 19.57
C PHE A 55 36.01 -10.56 19.18
N GLU A 56 36.12 -9.66 18.21
CA GLU A 56 35.04 -8.73 17.83
C GLU A 56 33.90 -9.40 17.03
N VAL A 57 34.17 -10.51 16.34
CA VAL A 57 33.17 -11.23 15.53
C VAL A 57 32.26 -12.09 16.43
N CYS A 58 32.79 -12.62 17.53
CA CYS A 58 32.03 -13.44 18.48
C CYS A 58 30.97 -12.64 19.26
N GLN A 59 31.23 -11.36 19.56
CA GLN A 59 30.27 -10.49 20.26
C GLN A 59 29.07 -10.14 19.36
N ILE A 60 29.34 -9.86 18.08
CA ILE A 60 28.30 -9.55 17.08
C ILE A 60 27.47 -10.80 16.78
N LEU A 61 28.09 -11.97 16.61
CA LEU A 61 27.38 -13.25 16.46
C LEU A 61 26.58 -13.62 17.72
N TRP A 62 27.08 -13.33 18.92
CA TRP A 62 26.38 -13.57 20.18
C TRP A 62 25.15 -12.67 20.36
N ASP A 63 25.27 -11.38 20.06
CA ASP A 63 24.14 -10.44 20.12
C ASP A 63 23.10 -10.69 19.01
N TYR A 64 23.53 -11.24 17.86
CA TYR A 64 22.66 -11.61 16.73
C TYR A 64 21.97 -12.98 16.92
N LEU A 65 22.63 -13.94 17.59
CA LEU A 65 22.10 -15.28 17.89
C LEU A 65 21.25 -15.32 19.17
N ASN A 66 21.37 -14.33 20.08
CA ASN A 66 20.47 -14.19 21.24
C ASN A 66 19.01 -13.90 20.87
N GLY A 67 18.72 -13.67 19.58
CA GLY A 67 17.36 -13.64 19.01
C GLY A 67 16.80 -14.99 18.55
N PHE A 68 17.59 -16.07 18.57
CA PHE A 68 17.16 -17.42 18.19
C PHE A 68 17.49 -18.44 19.27
N SER A 69 16.48 -18.80 20.05
CA SER A 69 16.51 -20.07 20.78
C SER A 69 16.02 -21.20 19.87
N LYS A 70 17.02 -21.98 19.42
CA LYS A 70 17.01 -23.42 19.11
C LYS A 70 16.63 -23.89 17.69
N ILE A 71 17.68 -24.24 16.96
CA ILE A 71 17.76 -25.34 15.98
C ILE A 71 18.11 -26.64 16.76
N PRO A 72 17.54 -27.82 16.49
CA PRO A 72 18.07 -29.10 16.93
C PRO A 72 18.96 -29.72 15.84
N GLY A 73 20.25 -29.87 16.16
CA GLY A 73 21.30 -30.39 15.28
C GLY A 73 22.63 -29.72 15.64
N TYR A 74 23.40 -30.38 16.51
CA TYR A 74 24.53 -29.86 17.28
C TYR A 74 25.51 -28.92 16.55
N LEU A 75 25.37 -27.61 16.77
CA LEU A 75 26.46 -26.64 16.66
C LEU A 75 26.80 -26.12 18.06
N MET A 76 28.03 -26.33 18.50
CA MET A 76 28.53 -25.80 19.77
C MET A 76 29.70 -24.86 19.47
N PHE A 77 29.52 -23.56 19.73
CA PHE A 77 30.59 -22.57 19.65
C PHE A 77 31.25 -22.45 21.03
N LEU A 78 32.56 -22.73 21.12
CA LEU A 78 33.35 -22.52 22.33
C LEU A 78 34.33 -21.36 22.10
N ALA A 79 34.23 -20.32 22.94
CA ALA A 79 35.21 -19.24 23.01
C ALA A 79 36.49 -19.69 23.76
N PRO A 80 37.68 -19.13 23.46
CA PRO A 80 38.92 -19.54 24.12
C PRO A 80 39.08 -18.89 25.53
N THR A 81 38.79 -19.68 26.59
CA THR A 81 39.38 -19.83 27.97
C THR A 81 40.23 -18.73 28.65
N PRO A 82 40.49 -18.75 29.99
CA PRO A 82 39.66 -19.03 31.17
C PRO A 82 39.64 -17.83 32.17
N ILE A 83 38.64 -17.76 33.05
CA ILE A 83 38.61 -16.81 34.17
C ILE A 83 39.81 -17.06 35.09
N LYS A 84 40.77 -16.13 35.13
CA LYS A 84 41.55 -15.89 36.34
C LYS A 84 40.84 -14.82 37.17
N GLU A 85 40.67 -15.17 38.44
CA GLU A 85 40.03 -14.40 39.49
C GLU A 85 40.48 -12.93 39.55
N LYS A 86 39.57 -12.08 40.04
CA LYS A 86 39.67 -10.63 40.30
C LYS A 86 39.51 -9.74 39.07
N VAL A 87 38.29 -9.23 38.90
CA VAL A 87 37.92 -7.81 39.10
C VAL A 87 36.43 -7.75 38.72
N CYS A 88 35.56 -7.82 39.71
CA CYS A 88 34.13 -7.57 39.56
C CYS A 88 33.64 -6.91 40.85
N SER A 89 33.70 -5.58 40.88
CA SER A 89 32.87 -4.77 41.76
C SER A 89 32.34 -3.59 40.95
N GLU A 90 31.02 -3.43 40.99
CA GLU A 90 30.25 -2.22 40.65
C GLU A 90 29.89 -1.99 39.17
N THR A 91 28.77 -2.60 38.75
CA THR A 91 27.51 -1.94 38.28
C THR A 91 26.78 -2.79 37.22
N LEU A 92 25.88 -3.66 37.67
CA LEU A 92 24.80 -4.22 36.85
C LEU A 92 23.51 -4.28 37.70
N PHE A 93 22.50 -3.51 37.29
CA PHE A 93 21.14 -3.59 37.82
C PHE A 93 20.42 -4.85 37.30
N PRO A 94 19.37 -5.34 38.02
CA PRO A 94 19.12 -6.77 38.17
C PRO A 94 18.03 -7.34 37.23
N ILE A 95 18.34 -8.48 36.60
CA ILE A 95 17.34 -9.41 36.04
C ILE A 95 16.79 -10.26 37.20
N LYS A 96 15.99 -9.63 38.06
CA LYS A 96 15.25 -10.32 39.13
C LYS A 96 13.79 -9.93 39.03
N GLU A 97 13.02 -10.70 38.26
CA GLU A 97 11.59 -11.03 38.52
C GLU A 97 10.97 -11.91 37.42
N GLN A 98 11.66 -12.98 37.02
CA GLN A 98 11.04 -14.05 36.21
C GLN A 98 11.11 -15.40 36.96
N PRO A 99 9.98 -15.93 37.46
CA PRO A 99 9.94 -17.18 38.25
C PRO A 99 10.41 -18.43 37.50
N LEU A 100 10.41 -18.41 36.16
CA LEU A 100 10.79 -19.56 35.33
C LEU A 100 12.32 -19.78 35.29
N ILE A 101 13.10 -18.70 35.29
CA ILE A 101 14.57 -18.75 35.16
C ILE A 101 15.22 -19.25 36.46
N ARG A 102 14.62 -18.93 37.62
CA ARG A 102 15.12 -19.39 38.92
C ARG A 102 15.00 -20.91 39.10
N LYS A 103 13.94 -21.53 38.55
CA LYS A 103 13.76 -23.00 38.55
C LYS A 103 14.72 -23.73 37.60
N LEU A 104 15.12 -23.09 36.50
CA LEU A 104 16.02 -23.69 35.50
C LEU A 104 17.50 -23.61 35.92
N VAL A 105 17.90 -22.57 36.64
CA VAL A 105 19.29 -22.38 37.09
C VAL A 105 19.61 -23.18 38.37
N GLU A 106 18.61 -23.45 39.22
CA GLU A 106 18.80 -24.24 40.45
C GLU A 106 18.84 -25.76 40.18
N ALA A 107 18.36 -26.22 39.01
CA ALA A 107 18.45 -27.62 38.58
C ALA A 107 19.79 -27.89 37.85
N LYS A 108 20.86 -28.10 38.62
CA LYS A 108 22.24 -28.41 38.16
C LYS A 108 22.41 -29.76 37.43
N GLU A 109 21.50 -30.18 36.56
CA GLU A 109 21.67 -31.41 35.78
C GLU A 109 20.98 -31.30 34.41
N PHE A 110 21.75 -31.08 33.34
CA PHE A 110 21.30 -31.39 31.97
C PHE A 110 22.45 -32.01 31.16
N HIS A 111 22.65 -33.30 31.39
CA HIS A 111 22.93 -34.25 30.32
C HIS A 111 21.58 -34.62 29.69
N HIS A 112 21.40 -34.52 28.37
CA HIS A 112 20.52 -35.41 27.59
C HIS A 112 20.77 -35.20 26.08
N SER A 113 21.22 -36.26 25.41
CA SER A 113 21.27 -36.39 23.95
C SER A 113 19.96 -36.99 23.44
N TYR A 114 19.34 -36.40 22.42
CA TYR A 114 18.12 -36.91 21.79
C TYR A 114 18.49 -37.59 20.47
N ASN A 115 18.14 -38.87 20.29
CA ASN A 115 18.26 -39.60 19.02
C ASN A 115 16.92 -39.50 18.28
N ALA A 116 16.85 -38.72 17.20
CA ALA A 116 15.66 -38.59 16.35
C ALA A 116 15.67 -39.63 15.21
N THR A 117 14.49 -40.11 14.81
CA THR A 117 14.28 -41.09 13.73
C THR A 117 13.90 -40.43 12.40
N LEU A 118 13.99 -41.16 11.28
CA LEU A 118 13.79 -40.63 9.91
C LEU A 118 12.48 -39.85 9.70
N GLY A 119 11.39 -40.18 10.42
CA GLY A 119 10.11 -39.46 10.35
C GLY A 119 10.11 -38.08 11.01
N ASP A 120 11.10 -37.78 11.86
CA ASP A 120 11.25 -36.48 12.53
C ASP A 120 11.99 -35.46 11.64
N LEU A 121 12.70 -35.92 10.60
CA LEU A 121 13.39 -35.08 9.62
C LEU A 121 12.42 -34.37 8.67
N ASP A 122 11.31 -35.02 8.28
CA ASP A 122 10.27 -34.41 7.44
C ASP A 122 9.58 -33.22 8.13
N LEU A 123 9.55 -33.21 9.47
CA LEU A 123 9.07 -32.09 10.29
C LEU A 123 10.08 -30.93 10.38
N LEU A 124 11.36 -31.19 10.12
CA LEU A 124 12.46 -30.21 10.15
C LEU A 124 12.74 -29.58 8.78
N ILE A 125 12.32 -30.21 7.67
CA ILE A 125 12.47 -29.67 6.31
C ILE A 125 11.88 -28.25 6.18
N PRO A 126 10.64 -27.95 6.63
CA PRO A 126 10.08 -26.60 6.54
C PRO A 126 10.90 -25.56 7.31
N PHE A 127 11.54 -25.98 8.40
CA PHE A 127 12.38 -25.14 9.24
C PHE A 127 13.74 -24.84 8.60
N PHE A 128 14.38 -25.84 7.97
CA PHE A 128 15.58 -25.64 7.16
C PHE A 128 15.29 -24.83 5.89
N GLU A 129 14.11 -25.00 5.26
CA GLU A 129 13.66 -24.16 4.16
C GLU A 129 13.46 -22.70 4.61
N GLN A 130 12.87 -22.46 5.78
CA GLN A 130 12.77 -21.11 6.35
C GLN A 130 14.14 -20.47 6.64
N ILE A 131 15.09 -21.24 7.17
CA ILE A 131 16.46 -20.74 7.42
C ILE A 131 17.18 -20.49 6.10
N ARG A 132 17.05 -21.40 5.12
CA ARG A 132 17.59 -21.22 3.77
C ARG A 132 17.01 -19.96 3.13
N ASP A 133 15.70 -19.78 3.20
CA ASP A 133 15.00 -18.63 2.64
C ASP A 133 15.33 -17.33 3.38
N ALA A 134 15.65 -17.37 4.67
CA ALA A 134 16.07 -16.20 5.45
C ALA A 134 17.53 -15.78 5.19
N PHE A 135 18.44 -16.74 5.00
CA PHE A 135 19.89 -16.47 4.84
C PHE A 135 20.36 -16.37 3.39
N PHE A 136 19.74 -17.13 2.47
CA PHE A 136 20.13 -17.26 1.06
C PHE A 136 19.16 -16.57 0.09
N ARG A 137 18.18 -15.78 0.58
CA ARG A 137 17.41 -14.91 -0.31
C ARG A 137 18.36 -13.93 -1.00
N THR A 138 18.63 -14.21 -2.26
CA THR A 138 19.21 -13.24 -3.19
C THR A 138 18.28 -12.07 -3.43
N GLU A 139 17.01 -12.16 -3.02
CA GLU A 139 16.02 -11.09 -3.14
C GLU A 139 15.24 -10.90 -1.82
N ILE A 140 15.24 -9.68 -1.28
CA ILE A 140 14.47 -9.30 -0.09
C ILE A 140 13.40 -8.31 -0.53
N THR A 141 12.13 -8.71 -0.46
CA THR A 141 11.00 -7.80 -0.67
C THR A 141 10.62 -7.11 0.63
N VAL A 142 10.65 -5.78 0.63
CA VAL A 142 10.23 -4.95 1.76
C VAL A 142 8.73 -4.68 1.64
N ASP A 143 7.91 -5.62 2.12
CA ASP A 143 6.45 -5.62 2.04
C ASP A 143 5.77 -4.73 3.09
N PHE A 144 6.18 -3.46 3.17
CA PHE A 144 5.62 -2.53 4.14
C PHE A 144 4.12 -2.28 3.89
N ARG A 145 3.28 -2.65 4.86
CA ARG A 145 1.82 -2.44 4.86
C ARG A 145 1.34 -2.01 6.24
N ILE A 146 0.28 -1.21 6.28
CA ILE A 146 -0.36 -0.81 7.54
C ILE A 146 -1.59 -1.69 7.75
N GLU A 147 -1.61 -2.46 8.83
CA GLU A 147 -2.77 -3.28 9.23
C GLU A 147 -3.76 -2.45 10.04
N SER A 148 -3.25 -1.66 10.98
CA SER A 148 -4.08 -0.78 11.80
C SER A 148 -3.34 0.51 12.20
N LEU A 149 -4.12 1.55 12.43
CA LEU A 149 -3.66 2.86 12.87
C LEU A 149 -4.55 3.36 14.00
N GLU A 150 -3.98 3.61 15.16
CA GLU A 150 -4.67 4.27 16.28
C GLU A 150 -4.20 5.72 16.35
N LEU A 151 -5.15 6.66 16.40
CA LEU A 151 -4.89 8.10 16.47
C LEU A 151 -5.53 8.69 17.72
N THR A 152 -4.75 9.42 18.51
CA THR A 152 -5.21 10.12 19.72
C THR A 152 -4.86 11.59 19.63
N ASN A 153 -5.85 12.45 19.87
CA ASN A 153 -5.78 13.90 19.73
C ASN A 153 -5.10 14.39 18.43
N PHE A 154 -5.41 13.72 17.31
CA PHE A 154 -4.89 14.05 15.99
C PHE A 154 -5.98 14.74 15.17
N ARG A 155 -5.80 16.02 14.85
CA ARG A 155 -6.74 16.86 14.10
C ARG A 155 -8.16 16.74 14.67
N CYS A 156 -9.08 16.11 13.95
CA CYS A 156 -10.46 15.90 14.39
C CYS A 156 -10.65 14.67 15.29
N TYR A 157 -9.69 13.74 15.33
CA TYR A 157 -9.79 12.50 16.10
C TYR A 157 -9.39 12.72 17.56
N LYS A 158 -10.32 12.47 18.48
CA LYS A 158 -10.04 12.42 19.92
C LYS A 158 -9.29 11.14 20.28
N SER A 159 -9.84 9.99 19.88
CA SER A 159 -9.23 8.66 19.97
C SER A 159 -10.03 7.75 19.05
N GLU A 160 -9.39 7.13 18.06
CA GLU A 160 -10.04 6.18 17.15
C GLU A 160 -9.01 5.18 16.59
N THR A 161 -9.44 3.95 16.32
CA THR A 161 -8.63 2.90 15.69
C THR A 161 -9.19 2.52 14.34
N PHE A 162 -8.34 2.63 13.32
CA PHE A 162 -8.63 2.26 11.94
C PHE A 162 -7.98 0.93 11.61
N THR A 163 -8.68 0.09 10.84
CA THR A 163 -8.12 -1.13 10.25
C THR A 163 -8.20 -1.03 8.73
N PHE A 164 -7.21 -1.60 8.05
CA PHE A 164 -7.10 -1.47 6.59
C PHE A 164 -7.07 -2.83 5.93
N ASN A 165 -7.77 -2.92 4.80
CA ASN A 165 -7.70 -4.06 3.92
C ASN A 165 -6.26 -4.20 3.37
N PRO A 166 -5.72 -5.43 3.20
CA PRO A 166 -4.37 -5.64 2.66
C PRO A 166 -4.14 -5.12 1.24
N GLN A 167 -5.20 -4.94 0.45
CA GLN A 167 -5.13 -4.51 -0.95
C GLN A 167 -5.81 -3.16 -1.18
N SER A 168 -7.08 -2.97 -0.79
CA SER A 168 -7.80 -1.71 -1.04
C SER A 168 -8.76 -1.32 0.07
N THR A 169 -8.63 -0.11 0.59
CA THR A 169 -9.56 0.51 1.54
C THR A 169 -10.13 1.78 0.94
N VAL A 170 -11.46 1.92 0.91
CA VAL A 170 -12.20 3.08 0.40
C VAL A 170 -13.00 3.72 1.53
N LEU A 171 -12.74 4.99 1.77
CA LEU A 171 -13.33 5.77 2.86
C LEU A 171 -14.40 6.73 2.34
N ILE A 172 -15.59 6.67 2.92
CA ILE A 172 -16.64 7.67 2.70
C ILE A 172 -17.03 8.35 4.00
N GLY A 173 -17.79 9.42 3.90
CA GLY A 173 -18.31 10.16 5.03
C GLY A 173 -18.64 11.57 4.62
N LYS A 174 -19.41 12.28 5.46
CA LYS A 174 -19.77 13.68 5.22
C LYS A 174 -18.53 14.57 5.14
N ASN A 175 -18.68 15.77 4.60
CA ASN A 175 -17.60 16.76 4.66
C ASN A 175 -17.21 17.02 6.11
N ALA A 176 -15.92 17.23 6.35
CA ALA A 176 -15.34 17.34 7.69
C ALA A 176 -15.42 16.07 8.57
N SER A 177 -15.80 14.89 8.03
CA SER A 177 -15.77 13.61 8.76
C SER A 177 -14.38 13.05 9.03
N GLY A 178 -13.31 13.77 8.67
CA GLY A 178 -11.93 13.37 8.95
C GLY A 178 -11.24 12.51 7.87
N LYS A 179 -11.87 12.24 6.72
CA LYS A 179 -11.26 11.48 5.58
C LYS A 179 -9.82 11.88 5.26
N THR A 180 -9.61 13.14 4.86
CA THR A 180 -8.28 13.69 4.58
C THR A 180 -7.38 13.69 5.83
N SER A 181 -7.93 13.86 7.03
CA SER A 181 -7.15 13.75 8.27
C SER A 181 -6.64 12.33 8.50
N LEU A 182 -7.39 11.28 8.13
CA LEU A 182 -6.91 9.90 8.25
C LEU A 182 -5.76 9.64 7.27
N LEU A 183 -5.89 10.08 6.01
CA LEU A 183 -4.80 10.00 5.04
C LEU A 183 -3.53 10.69 5.55
N GLU A 184 -3.68 11.85 6.20
CA GLU A 184 -2.57 12.60 6.79
C GLU A 184 -1.98 11.94 8.04
N GLY A 185 -2.78 11.20 8.82
CA GLY A 185 -2.25 10.31 9.86
C GLY A 185 -1.37 9.21 9.26
N ILE A 186 -1.79 8.62 8.14
CA ILE A 186 -1.02 7.59 7.43
C ILE A 186 0.28 8.16 6.85
N THR A 187 0.31 9.40 6.34
CA THR A 187 1.57 10.02 5.89
C THR A 187 2.56 10.20 7.05
N VAL A 188 2.08 10.52 8.27
CA VAL A 188 2.94 10.52 9.47
C VAL A 188 3.43 9.10 9.79
N ALA A 189 2.64 8.05 9.56
CA ALA A 189 3.10 6.67 9.70
C ALA A 189 4.22 6.34 8.70
N ILE A 190 4.01 6.57 7.40
CA ILE A 190 5.02 6.31 6.37
C ILE A 190 6.29 7.16 6.62
N GLY A 191 6.15 8.40 7.09
CA GLY A 191 7.28 9.25 7.47
C GLY A 191 8.15 8.66 8.58
N GLY A 192 7.61 7.76 9.41
CA GLY A 192 8.37 6.99 10.39
C GLY A 192 9.36 6.02 9.74
N PHE A 193 8.93 5.30 8.70
CA PHE A 193 9.77 4.45 7.87
C PHE A 193 10.85 5.27 7.14
N LEU A 194 10.44 6.33 6.44
CA LEU A 194 11.35 7.14 5.60
C LEU A 194 12.40 7.94 6.39
N ARG A 195 12.17 8.18 7.69
CA ARG A 195 13.08 8.94 8.55
C ARG A 195 14.49 8.36 8.62
N ALA A 196 14.61 7.02 8.56
CA ALA A 196 15.89 6.32 8.64
C ALA A 196 16.76 6.44 7.38
N ILE A 197 16.19 6.89 6.25
CA ILE A 197 16.92 7.10 5.00
C ILE A 197 17.67 8.43 5.08
N ASP A 198 18.99 8.40 4.96
CA ASP A 198 19.90 9.55 5.04
C ASP A 198 20.03 10.31 3.71
N GLU A 199 18.94 10.42 2.95
CA GLU A 199 18.83 11.21 1.72
C GLU A 199 17.68 12.22 1.82
N LYS A 200 17.54 13.06 0.78
CA LYS A 200 16.47 14.05 0.68
C LYS A 200 15.15 13.36 0.30
N VAL A 201 14.50 12.78 1.30
CA VAL A 201 13.20 12.09 1.20
C VAL A 201 12.16 12.76 2.10
N ASP A 202 10.88 12.44 1.91
CA ASP A 202 9.79 12.97 2.72
C ASP A 202 9.73 12.32 4.11
N LYS A 203 10.15 13.07 5.14
CA LYS A 203 10.20 12.59 6.54
C LYS A 203 9.06 13.16 7.38
N ARG A 204 7.82 13.08 6.89
CA ARG A 204 6.63 13.65 7.55
C ARG A 204 6.58 13.25 9.03
N ALA A 205 6.44 14.24 9.89
CA ALA A 205 6.37 14.13 11.35
C ALA A 205 5.26 15.05 11.85
N PHE A 206 4.70 14.82 13.03
CA PHE A 206 3.59 15.64 13.55
C PHE A 206 3.92 17.14 13.51
N GLU A 207 3.03 17.89 12.88
CA GLU A 207 3.06 19.35 12.79
C GLU A 207 2.12 19.95 13.84
N ALA A 208 2.26 21.26 14.11
CA ALA A 208 1.36 21.95 15.04
C ALA A 208 -0.10 21.92 14.56
N SER A 209 -0.31 21.92 13.24
CA SER A 209 -1.61 21.77 12.58
C SER A 209 -2.26 20.39 12.78
N ASP A 210 -1.48 19.38 13.17
CA ASP A 210 -2.00 18.04 13.46
C ASP A 210 -2.54 17.91 14.89
N VAL A 211 -2.28 18.88 15.77
CA VAL A 211 -2.73 18.82 17.16
C VAL A 211 -4.22 19.15 17.22
N ARG A 212 -5.02 18.24 17.79
CA ARG A 212 -6.45 18.46 18.01
C ARG A 212 -6.68 19.69 18.87
N PHE A 213 -7.67 20.50 18.51
CA PHE A 213 -8.13 21.62 19.32
C PHE A 213 -9.66 21.65 19.38
N THR A 214 -10.18 22.34 20.38
CA THR A 214 -11.61 22.65 20.51
C THR A 214 -11.77 24.13 20.77
N SER A 215 -12.76 24.76 20.14
CA SER A 215 -13.10 26.16 20.39
C SER A 215 -14.40 26.24 21.20
N LYS A 216 -14.38 27.00 22.30
CA LYS A 216 -15.54 27.20 23.19
C LYS A 216 -15.68 28.69 23.52
N TRP A 217 -16.90 29.12 23.79
CA TRP A 217 -17.15 30.46 24.32
C TRP A 217 -16.93 30.47 25.83
N VAL A 218 -16.00 31.29 26.29
CA VAL A 218 -15.72 31.51 27.72
C VAL A 218 -16.00 32.97 28.02
N GLN A 219 -17.00 33.24 28.87
CA GLN A 219 -17.43 34.61 29.19
C GLN A 219 -17.70 35.49 27.94
N ASN A 220 -18.41 34.94 26.94
CA ASN A 220 -18.70 35.60 25.66
C ASN A 220 -17.46 35.96 24.80
N ALA A 221 -16.28 35.42 25.10
CA ALA A 221 -15.11 35.47 24.25
C ALA A 221 -14.80 34.08 23.66
N PRO A 222 -14.38 33.97 22.40
CA PRO A 222 -13.92 32.71 21.84
C PRO A 222 -12.58 32.32 22.45
N ALA A 223 -12.48 31.10 22.98
CA ALA A 223 -11.25 30.51 23.48
C ALA A 223 -10.98 29.19 22.74
N THR A 224 -9.72 28.95 22.38
CA THR A 224 -9.28 27.70 21.74
C THR A 224 -8.38 26.94 22.71
N GLU A 225 -8.69 25.66 22.91
CA GLU A 225 -7.96 24.75 23.77
C GLU A 225 -7.35 23.63 22.92
N HIS A 226 -6.03 23.51 22.96
CA HIS A 226 -5.27 22.45 22.27
C HIS A 226 -5.11 21.23 23.19
N HIS A 227 -5.15 20.03 22.62
CA HIS A 227 -5.16 18.77 23.37
C HIS A 227 -3.92 17.90 23.11
N PRO A 228 -2.69 18.31 23.48
CA PRO A 228 -1.57 17.37 23.50
C PRO A 228 -1.70 16.37 24.68
N PRO A 229 -1.08 15.18 24.62
CA PRO A 229 -0.23 14.71 23.53
C PRO A 229 -1.06 14.26 22.31
N THR A 230 -0.53 14.53 21.12
CA THR A 230 -1.00 13.94 19.86
C THR A 230 -0.21 12.67 19.62
N GLU A 231 -0.88 11.54 19.52
CA GLU A 231 -0.24 10.23 19.48
C GLU A 231 -0.76 9.38 18.33
N MET A 232 0.10 8.49 17.87
CA MET A 232 -0.21 7.49 16.86
C MET A 232 0.46 6.18 17.22
N LYS A 233 -0.29 5.09 17.11
CA LYS A 233 0.23 3.72 17.19
C LYS A 233 -0.09 2.99 15.91
N VAL A 234 0.92 2.37 15.32
CA VAL A 234 0.84 1.72 14.02
C VAL A 234 1.12 0.24 14.21
N THR A 235 0.22 -0.60 13.70
CA THR A 235 0.49 -2.02 13.47
C THR A 235 0.79 -2.19 12.00
N SER A 236 2.01 -2.60 11.67
CA SER A 236 2.46 -2.76 10.28
C SER A 236 3.07 -4.14 10.05
N ARG A 237 2.99 -4.63 8.81
CA ARG A 237 3.80 -5.75 8.34
C ARG A 237 5.03 -5.20 7.61
N LEU A 238 6.22 -5.72 7.91
CA LEU A 238 7.49 -5.33 7.31
C LEU A 238 8.44 -6.54 7.25
N ILE A 239 8.86 -6.93 6.05
CA ILE A 239 9.70 -8.11 5.77
C ILE A 239 9.10 -9.36 6.42
N ASN A 240 7.81 -9.61 6.17
CA ASN A 240 7.01 -10.68 6.78
C ASN A 240 6.87 -10.64 8.31
N ASN A 241 7.42 -9.64 9.01
CA ASN A 241 7.28 -9.48 10.45
C ASN A 241 6.17 -8.48 10.79
N ARG A 242 5.40 -8.79 11.84
CA ARG A 242 4.41 -7.87 12.39
C ARG A 242 5.08 -6.98 13.43
N LEU A 243 5.08 -5.68 13.18
CA LEU A 243 5.68 -4.67 14.04
C LEU A 243 4.62 -3.74 14.60
N VAL A 244 4.73 -3.42 15.88
CA VAL A 244 3.90 -2.41 16.55
C VAL A 244 4.82 -1.32 17.06
N TRP A 245 4.57 -0.09 16.63
CA TRP A 245 5.40 1.06 17.01
C TRP A 245 4.55 2.32 17.14
N SER A 246 5.05 3.32 17.86
CA SER A 246 4.30 4.53 18.15
C SER A 246 5.11 5.81 17.95
N ARG A 247 4.42 6.91 17.72
CA ARG A 247 4.97 8.26 17.66
C ARG A 247 4.06 9.18 18.47
N SER A 248 4.64 10.18 19.12
CA SER A 248 3.84 11.19 19.83
C SER A 248 4.47 12.56 19.75
N ARG A 249 3.63 13.60 19.80
CA ARG A 249 4.02 15.00 19.97
C ARG A 249 3.40 15.48 21.28
N THR A 250 4.23 15.77 22.27
CA THR A 250 3.79 16.09 23.63
C THR A 250 3.47 17.57 23.85
N LEU A 251 3.86 18.44 22.92
CA LEU A 251 3.68 19.89 23.04
C LEU A 251 3.00 20.44 21.78
N TYR A 252 2.12 21.44 21.97
CA TYR A 252 1.51 22.18 20.88
C TYR A 252 2.51 23.15 20.23
N GLU A 253 3.01 24.12 21.00
CA GLU A 253 3.88 25.19 20.50
C GLU A 253 5.24 24.69 20.00
N SER A 254 5.78 25.40 19.00
CA SER A 254 7.06 25.15 18.36
C SER A 254 8.24 25.65 19.21
N ASP A 255 8.31 25.23 20.47
CA ASP A 255 9.57 25.41 21.19
C ASP A 255 10.64 24.52 20.52
N LYS A 256 11.93 24.87 20.60
CA LYS A 256 13.01 24.10 19.91
C LYS A 256 13.04 22.60 20.29
N ASN A 257 12.32 22.23 21.35
CA ASN A 257 12.15 20.88 21.89
C ASN A 257 10.80 20.20 21.56
N SER A 258 9.87 20.88 20.86
CA SER A 258 8.57 20.32 20.42
C SER A 258 8.75 19.46 19.16
N ARG A 259 9.50 18.38 19.32
CA ARG A 259 9.77 17.39 18.28
C ARG A 259 8.86 16.19 18.53
N THR A 260 8.38 15.59 17.46
CA THR A 260 7.80 14.24 17.54
C THR A 260 8.80 13.33 18.26
N THR A 261 8.37 12.75 19.37
CA THR A 261 9.08 11.71 20.11
C THR A 261 8.68 10.33 19.57
N TYR A 262 9.61 9.39 19.69
CA TYR A 262 9.64 8.16 18.91
C TYR A 262 9.63 6.91 19.80
N LYS A 263 8.76 6.90 20.81
CA LYS A 263 8.68 5.78 21.75
C LYS A 263 8.50 4.47 20.97
N GLU A 264 9.37 3.49 21.20
CA GLU A 264 9.32 2.17 20.53
C GLU A 264 9.50 2.16 18.99
N SER A 265 9.81 3.29 18.33
CA SER A 265 10.13 3.34 16.88
C SER A 265 11.58 2.94 16.54
N ASN A 266 12.36 2.46 17.52
CA ASN A 266 13.76 2.12 17.31
C ASN A 266 13.92 0.92 16.38
N GLU A 267 13.00 -0.04 16.43
CA GLU A 267 13.04 -1.27 15.64
C GLU A 267 12.82 -1.00 14.14
N ILE A 268 11.79 -0.26 13.75
CA ILE A 268 11.60 0.12 12.34
C ILE A 268 12.78 0.98 11.84
N THR A 269 13.31 1.86 12.69
CA THR A 269 14.45 2.72 12.34
C THR A 269 15.72 1.89 12.11
N SER A 270 16.00 0.88 12.93
CA SER A 270 17.18 0.02 12.77
C SER A 270 17.05 -0.87 11.52
N ILE A 271 15.87 -1.45 11.29
CA ILE A 271 15.59 -2.26 10.08
C ILE A 271 15.82 -1.42 8.83
N VAL A 272 15.24 -0.22 8.74
CA VAL A 272 15.40 0.63 7.55
C VAL A 272 16.84 1.10 7.36
N LYS A 273 17.58 1.41 8.45
CA LYS A 273 19.01 1.73 8.34
C LYS A 273 19.82 0.56 7.76
N GLN A 274 19.52 -0.66 8.19
CA GLN A 274 20.16 -1.86 7.63
C GLN A 274 19.81 -2.03 6.15
N LEU A 275 18.54 -1.88 5.78
CA LEU A 275 18.12 -1.92 4.37
C LEU A 275 18.83 -0.89 3.50
N VAL A 276 19.02 0.34 4.01
CA VAL A 276 19.76 1.39 3.30
C VAL A 276 21.22 1.00 3.10
N SER A 277 21.86 0.39 4.12
CA SER A 277 23.21 -0.15 4.01
C SER A 277 23.29 -1.27 2.97
N ASP A 278 22.36 -2.22 3.02
CA ASP A 278 22.31 -3.37 2.10
C ASP A 278 22.08 -2.94 0.65
N VAL A 279 21.24 -1.92 0.41
CA VAL A 279 21.02 -1.34 -0.93
C VAL A 279 22.29 -0.69 -1.51
N ARG A 280 23.16 -0.16 -0.65
CA ARG A 280 24.39 0.55 -1.04
C ARG A 280 25.62 -0.34 -1.13
N ASP A 281 25.59 -1.52 -0.53
CA ASP A 281 26.72 -2.43 -0.51
C ASP A 281 26.83 -3.18 -1.85
N GLU A 282 27.73 -2.71 -2.71
CA GLU A 282 28.01 -3.32 -4.02
C GLU A 282 28.58 -4.76 -3.91
N LYS A 283 29.10 -5.15 -2.74
CA LYS A 283 29.60 -6.52 -2.51
C LYS A 283 28.50 -7.49 -2.10
N ASN A 284 27.32 -6.97 -1.76
CA ASN A 284 26.20 -7.76 -1.33
C ASN A 284 25.43 -8.28 -2.56
N SER A 285 25.24 -9.60 -2.66
CA SER A 285 24.48 -10.22 -3.74
C SER A 285 22.96 -10.09 -3.57
N ARG A 286 22.50 -9.44 -2.49
CA ARG A 286 21.09 -9.29 -2.13
C ARG A 286 20.42 -8.14 -2.91
N GLN A 287 19.43 -8.49 -3.72
CA GLN A 287 18.51 -7.58 -4.37
C GLN A 287 17.40 -7.16 -3.40
N ILE A 288 17.49 -5.95 -2.87
CA ILE A 288 16.41 -5.39 -2.03
C ILE A 288 15.34 -4.78 -2.95
N ILE A 289 14.08 -5.21 -2.83
CA ILE A 289 12.92 -4.56 -3.46
C ILE A 289 12.31 -3.60 -2.45
N LEU A 290 12.37 -2.31 -2.74
CA LEU A 290 11.87 -1.23 -1.89
C LEU A 290 10.39 -0.95 -2.16
N PRO A 291 9.59 -0.58 -1.14
CA PRO A 291 8.18 -0.27 -1.31
C PRO A 291 7.98 1.08 -2.02
N VAL A 292 6.95 1.21 -2.85
CA VAL A 292 6.54 2.52 -3.37
C VAL A 292 5.64 3.24 -2.36
N PHE A 293 5.82 4.56 -2.24
CA PHE A 293 4.90 5.43 -1.52
C PHE A 293 4.47 6.57 -2.44
N ALA A 294 3.18 6.92 -2.40
CA ALA A 294 2.64 8.08 -3.10
C ALA A 294 1.39 8.60 -2.38
N TYR A 295 1.18 9.92 -2.42
CA TYR A 295 -0.03 10.57 -1.94
C TYR A 295 -0.57 11.52 -3.00
N HIS A 296 -1.80 11.25 -3.46
CA HIS A 296 -2.51 12.04 -4.45
C HIS A 296 -3.66 12.78 -3.77
N GLY A 297 -3.50 14.09 -3.52
CA GLY A 297 -4.56 14.93 -2.94
C GLY A 297 -5.50 15.51 -4.00
N THR A 298 -6.49 16.29 -3.58
CA THR A 298 -7.53 16.86 -4.47
C THR A 298 -7.01 17.95 -5.43
N GLY A 299 -5.93 18.65 -5.07
CA GLY A 299 -5.31 19.70 -5.90
C GLY A 299 -4.43 19.17 -7.05
N ARG A 300 -4.39 17.86 -7.28
CA ARG A 300 -3.43 17.22 -8.19
C ARG A 300 -3.59 17.61 -9.67
N VAL A 301 -4.82 17.79 -10.17
CA VAL A 301 -5.08 18.20 -11.56
C VAL A 301 -4.66 19.66 -11.79
N ALA A 302 -4.99 20.57 -10.87
CA ALA A 302 -4.56 21.96 -10.97
C ALA A 302 -3.03 22.12 -10.95
N ASN A 303 -2.33 21.19 -10.28
CA ASN A 303 -0.88 21.16 -10.21
C ASN A 303 -0.22 20.43 -11.39
N PHE A 304 -0.98 19.68 -12.19
CA PHE A 304 -0.50 19.04 -13.42
C PHE A 304 0.08 20.08 -14.39
N ASN A 305 -0.59 21.24 -14.50
CA ASN A 305 -0.22 22.33 -15.39
C ASN A 305 0.69 23.40 -14.76
N ARG A 306 0.88 23.41 -13.43
CA ARG A 306 1.70 24.44 -12.76
C ARG A 306 3.20 24.10 -12.81
N ASP A 307 4.02 25.13 -12.99
CA ASP A 307 5.48 25.02 -12.97
C ASP A 307 6.02 24.84 -11.55
N MET A 308 6.12 23.57 -11.14
CA MET A 308 6.80 23.16 -9.92
C MET A 308 8.20 22.69 -10.33
N GLY A 309 9.16 23.61 -10.25
CA GLY A 309 10.62 23.46 -10.36
C GLY A 309 11.17 22.26 -11.14
N GLU A 310 11.89 22.51 -12.23
CA GLU A 310 12.64 21.49 -12.98
C GLU A 310 13.50 20.62 -12.04
N VAL A 311 13.58 19.31 -12.35
CA VAL A 311 14.65 18.45 -11.85
C VAL A 311 15.96 19.15 -12.18
N GLY A 312 16.73 19.54 -11.16
CA GLY A 312 17.96 20.30 -11.36
C GLY A 312 18.88 19.55 -12.32
N LYS A 313 19.49 20.26 -13.28
CA LYS A 313 20.36 19.70 -14.34
C LYS A 313 21.50 18.79 -13.83
N THR A 314 21.74 18.77 -12.51
CA THR A 314 22.81 18.04 -11.80
C THR A 314 22.31 17.04 -10.74
N GLU A 315 21.00 16.77 -10.63
CA GLU A 315 20.47 15.89 -9.58
C GLU A 315 20.86 14.42 -9.84
N LYS A 316 21.64 13.82 -8.93
CA LYS A 316 22.01 12.41 -8.97
C LYS A 316 20.78 11.56 -8.63
N ILE A 317 20.41 10.64 -9.50
CA ILE A 317 19.25 9.75 -9.31
C ILE A 317 19.73 8.52 -8.54
N SER A 318 19.64 8.55 -7.21
CA SER A 318 19.73 7.34 -6.38
C SER A 318 18.40 6.57 -6.45
N ARG A 319 18.37 5.31 -6.00
CA ARG A 319 17.11 4.55 -5.85
C ARG A 319 16.13 5.26 -4.89
N PHE A 320 16.65 5.94 -3.86
CA PHE A 320 15.85 6.65 -2.86
C PHE A 320 15.28 7.99 -3.37
N PHE A 321 15.70 8.47 -4.54
CA PHE A 321 15.14 9.68 -5.17
C PHE A 321 13.62 9.61 -5.32
N ALA A 322 13.08 8.42 -5.57
CA ALA A 322 11.65 8.19 -5.68
C ALA A 322 10.86 8.34 -4.36
N TYR A 323 11.51 8.59 -3.23
CA TYR A 323 10.84 8.98 -1.98
C TYR A 323 10.82 10.49 -1.75
N LYS A 324 11.39 11.29 -2.65
CA LYS A 324 11.24 12.74 -2.65
C LYS A 324 9.81 13.10 -3.03
N ASP A 325 9.18 14.00 -2.28
CA ASP A 325 7.83 14.51 -2.53
C ASP A 325 6.76 13.39 -2.65
N CYS A 326 7.01 12.20 -2.09
CA CYS A 326 6.11 11.04 -2.13
C CYS A 326 4.92 11.13 -1.15
N LEU A 327 5.03 11.96 -0.11
CA LEU A 327 3.99 12.17 0.90
C LEU A 327 3.34 13.56 0.76
N LYS A 328 3.64 14.28 -0.32
CA LYS A 328 3.01 15.56 -0.63
C LYS A 328 1.77 15.31 -1.51
N PRO A 329 0.64 16.00 -1.25
CA PRO A 329 -0.59 15.81 -2.00
C PRO A 329 -0.54 16.31 -3.45
N ASN A 330 0.52 17.01 -3.86
CA ASN A 330 0.63 17.61 -5.18
C ASN A 330 1.09 16.59 -6.22
N SER A 331 0.70 16.78 -7.48
CA SER A 331 1.15 15.94 -8.59
C SER A 331 2.66 16.07 -8.85
N ASN A 332 3.33 14.95 -9.11
CA ASN A 332 4.74 14.87 -9.49
C ASN A 332 4.95 14.58 -10.99
N TYR A 333 3.92 14.83 -11.81
CA TYR A 333 3.92 14.53 -13.24
C TYR A 333 5.14 15.12 -13.98
N LYS A 334 5.55 16.35 -13.67
CA LYS A 334 6.74 16.97 -14.30
C LYS A 334 8.04 16.24 -13.98
N THR A 335 8.20 15.69 -12.77
CA THR A 335 9.36 14.86 -12.42
C THR A 335 9.37 13.57 -13.23
N PHE A 336 8.21 12.94 -13.40
CA PHE A 336 8.05 11.80 -14.30
C PHE A 336 8.44 12.16 -15.74
N ILE A 337 7.94 13.26 -16.30
CA ILE A 337 8.28 13.69 -17.67
C ILE A 337 9.78 13.89 -17.84
N ALA A 338 10.44 14.55 -16.88
CA ALA A 338 11.87 14.77 -16.91
C ALA A 338 12.65 13.44 -16.89
N TRP A 339 12.25 12.50 -16.05
CA TRP A 339 12.84 11.16 -16.00
C TRP A 339 12.58 10.36 -17.29
N TYR A 340 11.35 10.34 -17.77
CA TYR A 340 10.93 9.60 -18.97
C TYR A 340 11.72 10.07 -20.20
N ARG A 341 11.84 11.39 -20.38
CA ARG A 341 12.66 12.00 -21.45
C ARG A 341 14.12 11.59 -21.34
N LYS A 342 14.70 11.65 -20.12
CA LYS A 342 16.09 11.27 -19.88
C LYS A 342 16.33 9.78 -20.21
N MET A 343 15.42 8.90 -19.83
CA MET A 343 15.52 7.46 -20.12
C MET A 343 15.32 7.15 -21.60
N LYS A 344 14.38 7.81 -22.30
CA LYS A 344 14.24 7.67 -23.77
C LYS A 344 15.48 8.12 -24.51
N TYR A 345 16.07 9.26 -24.10
CA TYR A 345 17.33 9.74 -24.68
C TYR A 345 18.48 8.75 -24.42
N LEU A 346 18.59 8.23 -23.19
CA LEU A 346 19.61 7.24 -22.86
C LEU A 346 19.47 5.96 -23.69
N ALA A 347 18.24 5.41 -23.79
CA ALA A 347 17.95 4.23 -24.60
C ALA A 347 18.35 4.42 -26.08
N PHE A 348 18.10 5.62 -26.63
CA PHE A 348 18.53 5.99 -27.97
C PHE A 348 20.06 6.08 -28.08
N GLU A 349 20.72 6.77 -27.14
CA GLU A 349 22.17 6.97 -27.12
C GLU A 349 22.95 5.66 -27.05
N ILE A 350 22.51 4.72 -26.19
CA ILE A 350 23.16 3.40 -26.06
C ILE A 350 22.67 2.39 -27.11
N ASN A 351 21.67 2.75 -27.93
CA ASN A 351 20.98 1.88 -28.89
C ASN A 351 20.50 0.55 -28.26
N GLN A 352 19.93 0.63 -27.05
CA GLN A 352 19.38 -0.51 -26.33
C GLN A 352 18.07 -0.13 -25.65
N GLN A 353 17.16 -1.10 -25.56
CA GLN A 353 15.95 -0.95 -24.76
C GLN A 353 16.30 -0.88 -23.27
N ILE A 354 15.55 -0.06 -22.53
CA ILE A 354 15.64 0.02 -21.08
C ILE A 354 14.39 -0.68 -20.53
N PRO A 355 14.51 -1.88 -19.95
CA PRO A 355 13.34 -2.70 -19.58
C PRO A 355 12.34 -2.00 -18.66
N VAL A 356 12.82 -1.22 -17.68
CA VAL A 356 11.93 -0.45 -16.79
C VAL A 356 11.21 0.70 -17.48
N LEU A 357 11.82 1.32 -18.49
CA LEU A 357 11.17 2.36 -19.28
C LEU A 357 10.03 1.77 -20.12
N ASP A 358 10.27 0.60 -20.70
CA ASP A 358 9.26 -0.12 -21.46
C ASP A 358 8.13 -0.59 -20.54
N ALA A 359 8.45 -1.07 -19.34
CA ALA A 359 7.47 -1.43 -18.31
C ALA A 359 6.55 -0.26 -17.93
N VAL A 360 7.11 0.94 -17.72
CA VAL A 360 6.34 2.14 -17.41
C VAL A 360 5.47 2.55 -18.59
N THR A 361 6.02 2.53 -19.81
CA THR A 361 5.27 2.90 -21.03
C THR A 361 4.08 1.95 -21.25
N ASP A 362 4.34 0.65 -21.17
CA ASP A 362 3.33 -0.41 -21.32
C ASP A 362 2.27 -0.33 -20.21
N LEU A 363 2.66 -0.06 -18.96
CA LEU A 363 1.70 0.12 -17.87
C LEU A 363 0.74 1.27 -18.13
N LEU A 364 1.23 2.42 -18.58
CA LEU A 364 0.39 3.58 -18.89
C LEU A 364 -0.61 3.27 -20.02
N VAL A 365 -0.12 2.66 -21.11
CA VAL A 365 -0.97 2.28 -22.24
C VAL A 365 -2.00 1.24 -21.81
N ARG A 366 -1.60 0.19 -21.08
CA ARG A 366 -2.53 -0.82 -20.56
C ARG A 366 -3.58 -0.23 -19.62
N GLY A 367 -3.20 0.66 -18.71
CA GLY A 367 -4.14 1.31 -17.79
C GLY A 367 -5.19 2.14 -18.51
N LEU A 368 -4.77 2.91 -19.53
CA LEU A 368 -5.70 3.67 -20.36
C LEU A 368 -6.59 2.76 -21.20
N ARG A 369 -6.04 1.67 -21.77
CA ARG A 369 -6.85 0.67 -22.49
C ARG A 369 -7.93 0.06 -21.61
N LEU A 370 -7.60 -0.38 -20.40
CA LEU A 370 -8.57 -0.96 -19.45
C LEU A 370 -9.72 0.01 -19.10
N LEU A 371 -9.44 1.32 -19.08
CA LEU A 371 -10.48 2.34 -18.85
C LEU A 371 -11.34 2.61 -20.10
N THR A 372 -10.74 2.48 -21.29
CA THR A 372 -11.32 2.86 -22.59
C THR A 372 -11.82 1.69 -23.43
N GLU A 373 -11.88 0.46 -22.89
CA GLU A 373 -12.28 -0.75 -23.63
C GLU A 373 -13.65 -0.66 -24.33
N ASP A 374 -14.56 0.17 -23.81
CA ASP A 374 -15.90 0.39 -24.34
C ASP A 374 -16.01 1.62 -25.26
N GLU A 375 -14.88 2.24 -25.60
CA GLU A 375 -14.79 3.42 -26.47
C GLU A 375 -14.40 3.03 -27.90
N GLU A 376 -14.79 3.84 -28.88
CA GLU A 376 -14.60 3.51 -30.32
C GLU A 376 -13.12 3.43 -30.73
N HIS A 377 -12.25 4.18 -30.06
CA HIS A 377 -10.83 4.28 -30.39
C HIS A 377 -10.01 4.02 -29.13
N PHE A 378 -9.18 2.98 -29.13
CA PHE A 378 -8.31 2.71 -27.98
C PHE A 378 -6.91 3.28 -28.16
N VAL A 379 -6.25 3.52 -27.01
CA VAL A 379 -4.89 4.05 -26.95
C VAL A 379 -3.93 2.99 -27.47
N GLU A 380 -3.29 3.24 -28.60
CA GLU A 380 -2.29 2.35 -29.21
C GLU A 380 -0.93 2.48 -28.50
N GLY A 381 -0.53 3.71 -28.17
CA GLY A 381 0.80 3.97 -27.63
C GLY A 381 0.98 5.37 -27.05
N LEU A 382 2.20 5.63 -26.60
CA LEU A 382 2.59 6.90 -25.99
C LEU A 382 4.00 7.29 -26.44
N PHE A 383 4.18 8.54 -26.86
CA PHE A 383 5.46 9.05 -27.34
C PHE A 383 5.69 10.49 -26.91
N TYR A 384 6.94 10.95 -26.97
CA TYR A 384 7.32 12.31 -26.62
C TYR A 384 7.50 13.14 -27.89
N PHE A 385 6.84 14.29 -27.97
CA PHE A 385 6.87 15.20 -29.11
C PHE A 385 6.67 16.65 -28.63
N GLU A 386 7.40 17.61 -29.21
CA GLU A 386 7.30 19.04 -28.89
C GLU A 386 7.36 19.41 -27.39
N GLY A 387 8.11 18.64 -26.59
CA GLY A 387 8.28 18.95 -25.17
C GLY A 387 7.24 18.29 -24.25
N GLU A 388 6.29 17.53 -24.79
CA GLU A 388 5.22 16.87 -24.04
C GLU A 388 5.00 15.42 -24.48
N LEU A 389 4.33 14.64 -23.64
CA LEU A 389 3.85 13.31 -23.97
C LEU A 389 2.53 13.39 -24.74
N HIS A 390 2.43 12.56 -25.77
CA HIS A 390 1.29 12.42 -26.64
C HIS A 390 0.75 10.99 -26.56
N LEU A 391 -0.57 10.86 -26.53
CA LEU A 391 -1.25 9.59 -26.74
C LEU A 391 -1.45 9.36 -28.22
N LYS A 392 -1.09 8.18 -28.70
CA LYS A 392 -1.36 7.71 -30.06
C LYS A 392 -2.56 6.77 -30.01
N TYR A 393 -3.53 6.97 -30.88
CA TYR A 393 -4.67 6.10 -31.09
C TYR A 393 -4.47 5.24 -32.35
N GLU A 394 -5.20 4.14 -32.46
CA GLU A 394 -5.07 3.19 -33.57
C GLU A 394 -5.41 3.78 -34.95
N ASP A 395 -6.30 4.77 -34.99
CA ASP A 395 -6.66 5.50 -36.21
C ASP A 395 -5.52 6.39 -36.74
N GLY A 396 -4.39 6.42 -36.03
CA GLY A 396 -3.20 7.21 -36.34
C GLY A 396 -3.24 8.63 -35.79
N THR A 397 -4.34 9.05 -35.17
CA THR A 397 -4.42 10.36 -34.51
C THR A 397 -3.61 10.36 -33.22
N PHE A 398 -3.14 11.54 -32.83
CA PHE A 398 -2.43 11.70 -31.58
C PHE A 398 -2.69 13.07 -30.96
N TYR A 399 -2.73 13.11 -29.64
CA TYR A 399 -3.04 14.32 -28.89
C TYR A 399 -2.07 14.49 -27.71
N PRO A 400 -1.56 15.71 -27.46
CA PRO A 400 -0.80 16.00 -26.25
C PRO A 400 -1.69 15.83 -25.02
N ILE A 401 -1.12 15.29 -23.94
CA ILE A 401 -1.88 14.98 -22.71
C ILE A 401 -2.54 16.24 -22.11
N SER A 402 -1.90 17.39 -22.22
CA SER A 402 -2.42 18.70 -21.80
C SER A 402 -3.72 19.13 -22.47
N THR A 403 -4.06 18.56 -23.63
CA THR A 403 -5.32 18.83 -24.35
C THR A 403 -6.43 17.84 -24.05
N LEU A 404 -6.12 16.74 -23.35
CA LEU A 404 -7.11 15.76 -22.92
C LEU A 404 -7.95 16.31 -21.76
N SER A 405 -9.09 15.67 -21.49
CA SER A 405 -9.95 16.07 -20.37
C SER A 405 -9.25 15.87 -19.03
N ASP A 406 -9.69 16.61 -18.00
CA ASP A 406 -9.16 16.54 -16.64
C ASP A 406 -9.15 15.10 -16.09
N GLY A 407 -10.14 14.27 -16.46
CA GLY A 407 -10.19 12.85 -16.07
C GLY A 407 -9.05 12.01 -16.66
N TYR A 408 -8.66 12.23 -17.92
CA TYR A 408 -7.47 11.60 -18.51
C TYR A 408 -6.20 12.07 -17.81
N GLN A 409 -6.05 13.38 -17.64
CA GLN A 409 -4.86 13.97 -16.99
C GLN A 409 -4.70 13.45 -15.57
N ASP A 410 -5.79 13.30 -14.83
CA ASP A 410 -5.77 12.80 -13.45
C ASP A 410 -5.25 11.37 -13.35
N ILE A 411 -5.85 10.46 -14.13
CA ILE A 411 -5.44 9.06 -14.17
C ILE A 411 -4.00 8.91 -14.64
N ILE A 412 -3.61 9.60 -15.72
CA ILE A 412 -2.24 9.55 -16.22
C ILE A 412 -1.28 10.06 -15.16
N GLY A 413 -1.63 11.13 -14.44
CA GLY A 413 -0.84 11.65 -13.32
C GLY A 413 -0.61 10.61 -12.23
N ILE A 414 -1.68 9.94 -11.78
CA ILE A 414 -1.60 8.88 -10.76
C ILE A 414 -0.77 7.69 -11.25
N LEU A 415 -1.11 7.12 -12.41
CA LEU A 415 -0.44 5.93 -12.95
C LEU A 415 1.04 6.21 -13.22
N SER A 416 1.36 7.38 -13.78
CA SER A 416 2.74 7.74 -14.12
C SER A 416 3.60 7.99 -12.89
N ASP A 417 3.08 8.64 -11.84
CA ASP A 417 3.84 8.88 -10.61
C ASP A 417 4.17 7.56 -9.89
N ILE A 418 3.18 6.66 -9.76
CA ILE A 418 3.40 5.34 -9.14
C ILE A 418 4.43 4.54 -9.96
N ALA A 419 4.23 4.42 -11.27
CA ALA A 419 5.09 3.61 -12.14
C ALA A 419 6.53 4.15 -12.21
N PHE A 420 6.68 5.47 -12.30
CA PHE A 420 7.98 6.15 -12.24
C PHE A 420 8.73 5.85 -10.94
N ARG A 421 8.06 5.99 -9.80
CA ARG A 421 8.68 5.74 -8.49
C ARG A 421 9.12 4.29 -8.37
N MET A 422 8.28 3.35 -8.80
CA MET A 422 8.64 1.93 -8.85
C MET A 422 9.88 1.67 -9.71
N ALA A 423 9.95 2.27 -10.90
CA ALA A 423 11.08 2.13 -11.83
C ALA A 423 12.40 2.68 -11.27
N VAL A 424 12.35 3.81 -10.54
CA VAL A 424 13.52 4.39 -9.87
C VAL A 424 13.92 3.60 -8.63
N LEU A 425 12.95 3.15 -7.84
CA LEU A 425 13.19 2.36 -6.62
C LEU A 425 13.80 1.00 -6.95
N ASN A 426 13.29 0.33 -7.98
CA ASN A 426 13.59 -1.08 -8.26
C ASN A 426 13.99 -1.33 -9.73
N PRO A 427 15.04 -0.66 -10.25
CA PRO A 427 15.46 -0.80 -11.64
C PRO A 427 15.82 -2.24 -12.03
N GLN A 428 16.29 -3.03 -11.05
CA GLN A 428 16.67 -4.43 -11.24
C GLN A 428 15.50 -5.35 -11.62
N LEU A 429 14.24 -4.95 -11.39
CA LEU A 429 13.07 -5.75 -11.72
C LEU A 429 12.69 -5.69 -13.21
N GLY A 430 13.25 -4.76 -13.98
CA GLY A 430 12.97 -4.62 -15.40
C GLY A 430 11.46 -4.54 -15.71
N THR A 431 10.98 -5.46 -16.55
CA THR A 431 9.56 -5.51 -16.97
C THR A 431 8.59 -5.95 -15.86
N GLU A 432 9.08 -6.60 -14.79
CA GLU A 432 8.24 -7.08 -13.69
C GLU A 432 8.03 -6.04 -12.58
N VAL A 433 8.53 -4.82 -12.78
CA VAL A 433 8.59 -3.79 -11.73
C VAL A 433 7.22 -3.48 -11.10
N SER A 434 6.16 -3.39 -11.89
CA SER A 434 4.80 -3.12 -11.39
C SER A 434 4.17 -4.30 -10.67
N ALA A 435 4.44 -5.52 -11.13
CA ALA A 435 3.91 -6.74 -10.53
C ALA A 435 4.59 -7.10 -9.20
N LYS A 436 5.88 -6.77 -9.06
CA LYS A 436 6.71 -7.19 -7.91
C LYS A 436 6.93 -6.10 -6.86
N THR A 437 6.75 -4.81 -7.16
CA THR A 437 6.96 -3.73 -6.18
C THR A 437 5.77 -3.62 -5.21
N PRO A 438 5.97 -3.85 -3.90
CA PRO A 438 4.96 -3.57 -2.89
C PRO A 438 4.88 -2.06 -2.61
N GLY A 439 3.90 -1.62 -1.82
CA GLY A 439 3.84 -0.22 -1.41
C GLY A 439 2.52 0.19 -0.79
N ILE A 440 2.41 1.47 -0.45
CA ILE A 440 1.19 2.11 0.03
C ILE A 440 0.93 3.36 -0.80
N VAL A 441 -0.25 3.45 -1.41
CA VAL A 441 -0.67 4.61 -2.20
C VAL A 441 -1.94 5.19 -1.61
N LEU A 442 -1.90 6.49 -1.32
CA LEU A 442 -3.01 7.26 -0.77
C LEU A 442 -3.65 8.11 -1.87
N ILE A 443 -4.97 8.07 -2.02
CA ILE A 443 -5.70 8.84 -3.03
C ILE A 443 -6.91 9.53 -2.40
N ASP A 444 -6.85 10.86 -2.23
CA ASP A 444 -8.00 11.65 -1.79
C ASP A 444 -8.91 11.94 -2.99
N GLU A 445 -10.21 11.65 -2.88
CA GLU A 445 -11.21 11.78 -3.95
C GLU A 445 -10.76 11.05 -5.23
N VAL A 446 -10.70 9.72 -5.16
CA VAL A 446 -10.32 8.87 -6.32
C VAL A 446 -11.26 9.03 -7.51
N ASP A 447 -12.48 9.53 -7.29
CA ASP A 447 -13.48 9.84 -8.31
C ASP A 447 -13.35 11.22 -8.98
N LEU A 448 -12.43 12.07 -8.51
CA LEU A 448 -12.31 13.45 -8.96
C LEU A 448 -12.13 13.54 -10.49
N HIS A 449 -12.96 14.35 -11.15
CA HIS A 449 -13.00 14.53 -12.61
C HIS A 449 -13.27 13.28 -13.47
N LEU A 450 -13.47 12.10 -12.88
CA LEU A 450 -13.74 10.88 -13.63
C LEU A 450 -15.20 10.78 -14.05
N HIS A 451 -15.42 10.36 -15.30
CA HIS A 451 -16.74 9.98 -15.77
C HIS A 451 -17.24 8.71 -15.03
N PRO A 452 -18.55 8.56 -14.74
CA PRO A 452 -19.07 7.41 -13.99
C PRO A 452 -18.63 6.04 -14.52
N LYS A 453 -18.50 5.87 -15.85
CA LYS A 453 -17.96 4.63 -16.46
C LYS A 453 -16.56 4.29 -15.93
N TRP A 454 -15.69 5.28 -15.82
CA TRP A 454 -14.33 5.09 -15.31
C TRP A 454 -14.31 4.96 -13.79
N GLN A 455 -15.23 5.61 -13.07
CA GLN A 455 -15.39 5.39 -11.63
C GLN A 455 -15.69 3.91 -11.32
N GLN A 456 -16.48 3.21 -12.14
CA GLN A 456 -16.70 1.77 -11.95
C GLN A 456 -15.45 0.91 -12.16
N LYS A 457 -14.47 1.39 -12.92
CA LYS A 457 -13.28 0.62 -13.32
C LYS A 457 -12.02 1.00 -12.56
N VAL A 458 -11.91 2.22 -12.03
CA VAL A 458 -10.63 2.77 -11.53
C VAL A 458 -9.99 1.92 -10.44
N LEU A 459 -10.78 1.42 -9.48
CA LEU A 459 -10.26 0.55 -8.41
C LEU A 459 -9.75 -0.78 -8.98
N TYR A 460 -10.48 -1.38 -9.92
CA TYR A 460 -10.07 -2.59 -10.61
C TYR A 460 -8.76 -2.38 -11.39
N VAL A 461 -8.65 -1.27 -12.13
CA VAL A 461 -7.44 -0.92 -12.90
C VAL A 461 -6.23 -0.76 -11.97
N LEU A 462 -6.37 0.00 -10.88
CA LEU A 462 -5.30 0.18 -9.90
C LEU A 462 -4.86 -1.15 -9.26
N LYS A 463 -5.82 -1.98 -8.82
CA LYS A 463 -5.57 -3.31 -8.24
C LYS A 463 -4.89 -4.25 -9.24
N THR A 464 -5.26 -4.17 -10.52
CA THR A 464 -4.72 -5.04 -11.57
C THR A 464 -3.30 -4.64 -11.98
N LEU A 465 -3.03 -3.34 -12.13
CA LEU A 465 -1.72 -2.85 -12.54
C LEU A 465 -0.68 -2.92 -11.43
N PHE A 466 -1.11 -2.82 -10.16
CA PHE A 466 -0.23 -2.76 -8.99
C PHE A 466 -0.66 -3.76 -7.90
N PRO A 467 -0.58 -5.08 -8.16
CA PRO A 467 -1.18 -6.11 -7.32
C PRO A 467 -0.59 -6.23 -5.91
N LYS A 468 0.63 -5.73 -5.68
CA LYS A 468 1.28 -5.77 -4.35
C LYS A 468 1.15 -4.46 -3.56
N VAL A 469 0.52 -3.44 -4.12
CA VAL A 469 0.32 -2.13 -3.49
C VAL A 469 -0.98 -2.13 -2.68
N GLN A 470 -0.90 -1.59 -1.47
CA GLN A 470 -2.05 -1.29 -0.62
C GLN A 470 -2.58 0.11 -0.97
N PHE A 471 -3.80 0.18 -1.51
CA PHE A 471 -4.49 1.43 -1.81
C PHE A 471 -5.37 1.86 -0.63
N ILE A 472 -5.24 3.11 -0.21
CA ILE A 472 -6.16 3.72 0.77
C ILE A 472 -6.69 5.00 0.15
N SER A 473 -7.97 5.01 -0.18
CA SER A 473 -8.59 6.07 -0.94
C SER A 473 -9.82 6.64 -0.26
N THR A 474 -10.22 7.84 -0.65
CA THR A 474 -11.49 8.45 -0.23
C THR A 474 -12.35 8.70 -1.46
N THR A 475 -13.68 8.71 -1.27
CA THR A 475 -14.61 9.03 -2.36
C THR A 475 -15.88 9.70 -1.87
N HIS A 476 -16.50 10.48 -2.75
CA HIS A 476 -17.86 10.98 -2.61
C HIS A 476 -18.83 10.31 -3.61
N SER A 477 -18.34 9.39 -4.43
CA SER A 477 -19.11 8.75 -5.49
C SER A 477 -19.75 7.43 -5.02
N PRO A 478 -21.09 7.31 -5.08
CA PRO A 478 -21.78 6.03 -4.91
C PRO A 478 -21.37 4.99 -5.94
N VAL A 479 -20.90 5.42 -7.12
CA VAL A 479 -20.46 4.55 -8.20
C VAL A 479 -19.15 3.86 -7.85
N ILE A 480 -18.19 4.56 -7.23
CA ILE A 480 -16.97 3.94 -6.70
C ILE A 480 -17.34 2.91 -5.64
N ILE A 481 -18.24 3.25 -4.73
CA ILE A 481 -18.67 2.35 -3.66
C ILE A 481 -19.32 1.10 -4.24
N SER A 482 -20.13 1.21 -5.29
CA SER A 482 -20.70 0.04 -5.97
C SER A 482 -19.67 -0.93 -6.55
N ALA A 483 -18.43 -0.48 -6.77
CA ALA A 483 -17.33 -1.29 -7.29
C ALA A 483 -16.41 -1.87 -6.19
N THR A 484 -16.71 -1.62 -4.91
CA THR A 484 -15.93 -2.13 -3.78
C THR A 484 -16.37 -3.55 -3.39
N GLU A 485 -15.39 -4.38 -3.05
CA GLU A 485 -15.64 -5.72 -2.51
C GLU A 485 -15.93 -5.68 -1.01
N LYS A 486 -16.32 -6.83 -0.46
CA LYS A 486 -16.53 -6.99 0.98
C LYS A 486 -15.25 -6.59 1.75
N ASP A 487 -15.44 -5.84 2.83
CA ASP A 487 -14.36 -5.37 3.71
C ASP A 487 -13.36 -4.39 3.05
N GLU A 488 -13.71 -3.80 1.89
CA GLU A 488 -12.95 -2.70 1.27
C GLU A 488 -13.51 -1.31 1.66
N ALA A 489 -14.82 -1.17 1.88
CA ALA A 489 -15.47 0.13 2.08
C ALA A 489 -15.84 0.42 3.55
N PHE A 490 -15.51 1.63 4.03
CA PHE A 490 -15.76 2.10 5.39
C PHE A 490 -16.39 3.50 5.42
N GLU A 491 -17.36 3.70 6.30
CA GLU A 491 -17.97 5.00 6.59
C GLU A 491 -17.32 5.63 7.83
N LEU A 492 -16.83 6.86 7.66
CA LEU A 492 -16.47 7.78 8.73
C LEU A 492 -17.69 8.65 9.08
N TYR A 493 -18.17 8.52 10.31
CA TYR A 493 -19.30 9.30 10.82
C TYR A 493 -18.97 9.91 12.17
N GLN A 494 -19.61 11.04 12.46
CA GLN A 494 -19.47 11.72 13.74
C GLN A 494 -20.59 11.27 14.67
N GLU A 495 -20.23 10.83 15.86
CA GLU A 495 -21.11 10.54 16.97
C GLU A 495 -20.67 11.40 18.17
N GLU A 496 -21.54 12.31 18.60
CA GLU A 496 -21.23 13.35 19.58
C GLU A 496 -19.96 14.16 19.19
N ASP A 497 -18.95 14.15 20.04
CA ASP A 497 -17.65 14.83 19.85
C ASP A 497 -16.55 13.89 19.32
N THR A 498 -16.92 12.72 18.82
CA THR A 498 -16.00 11.67 18.34
C THR A 498 -16.31 11.26 16.91
N ILE A 499 -15.26 10.97 16.14
CA ILE A 499 -15.39 10.40 14.79
C ILE A 499 -15.10 8.92 14.91
N LEU A 500 -16.02 8.11 14.43
CA LEU A 500 -15.96 6.65 14.46
C LEU A 500 -15.95 6.09 13.05
N THR A 501 -15.56 4.82 12.94
CA THR A 501 -15.61 4.07 11.68
C THR A 501 -16.46 2.82 11.76
N LYS A 502 -17.15 2.51 10.65
CA LYS A 502 -17.85 1.24 10.46
C LYS A 502 -17.72 0.73 9.03
N PRO A 503 -17.66 -0.60 8.80
CA PRO A 503 -17.67 -1.17 7.46
C PRO A 503 -19.04 -1.02 6.79
N ILE A 504 -19.07 -0.93 5.46
CA ILE A 504 -20.30 -0.75 4.65
C ILE A 504 -20.88 -2.09 4.18
N GLY A 505 -20.25 -3.23 4.51
CA GLY A 505 -20.73 -4.56 4.10
C GLY A 505 -20.19 -4.96 2.74
N ASN A 506 -21.05 -5.40 1.81
CA ASN A 506 -20.65 -5.82 0.45
C ASN A 506 -21.41 -5.02 -0.62
N PRO A 507 -20.99 -3.77 -0.91
CA PRO A 507 -21.70 -2.89 -1.84
C PRO A 507 -21.83 -3.42 -3.28
N ALA A 508 -20.93 -4.30 -3.72
CA ALA A 508 -20.99 -4.92 -5.05
C ALA A 508 -22.27 -5.74 -5.30
N GLU A 509 -22.96 -6.18 -4.25
CA GLU A 509 -24.22 -6.92 -4.33
C GLU A 509 -25.47 -6.02 -4.21
N TRP A 510 -25.29 -4.72 -3.96
CA TRP A 510 -26.38 -3.80 -3.69
C TRP A 510 -26.82 -3.05 -4.96
N TYR A 511 -28.09 -2.69 -5.03
CA TYR A 511 -28.52 -1.71 -6.02
C TYR A 511 -27.98 -0.33 -5.67
N LEU A 512 -27.76 0.52 -6.68
CA LEU A 512 -27.29 1.89 -6.47
C LEU A 512 -28.22 2.69 -5.53
N SER A 513 -29.52 2.43 -5.57
CA SER A 513 -30.50 3.04 -4.65
C SER A 513 -30.25 2.66 -3.19
N ASP A 514 -29.82 1.43 -2.94
CA ASP A 514 -29.52 0.94 -1.60
C ASP A 514 -28.19 1.53 -1.11
N ILE A 515 -27.19 1.66 -1.99
CA ILE A 515 -25.93 2.35 -1.68
C ILE A 515 -26.20 3.82 -1.29
N LEU A 516 -27.04 4.53 -2.06
CA LEU A 516 -27.43 5.90 -1.74
C LEU A 516 -28.10 6.00 -0.35
N ALA A 517 -29.00 5.07 -0.04
CA ALA A 517 -29.72 5.06 1.22
C ALA A 517 -28.84 4.64 2.42
N GLN A 518 -28.07 3.57 2.29
CA GLN A 518 -27.33 2.92 3.38
C GLN A 518 -25.96 3.55 3.64
N ALA A 519 -25.23 3.92 2.59
CA ALA A 519 -23.88 4.46 2.70
C ALA A 519 -23.85 6.00 2.69
N PHE A 520 -24.72 6.63 1.90
CA PHE A 520 -24.73 8.09 1.74
C PHE A 520 -25.85 8.78 2.52
N HIS A 521 -26.79 8.03 3.09
CA HIS A 521 -27.93 8.55 3.86
C HIS A 521 -28.79 9.54 3.06
N VAL A 522 -28.95 9.29 1.76
CA VAL A 522 -29.75 10.13 0.85
C VAL A 522 -30.83 9.31 0.13
N SER A 523 -31.95 9.96 -0.13
CA SER A 523 -33.02 9.37 -0.95
C SER A 523 -32.54 9.17 -2.39
N SER A 524 -32.96 8.08 -3.01
CA SER A 524 -32.72 7.79 -4.43
C SER A 524 -33.42 8.79 -5.36
N LYS A 525 -34.48 9.46 -4.87
CA LYS A 525 -35.14 10.58 -5.55
C LYS A 525 -34.77 11.88 -4.84
N PRO A 526 -34.31 12.92 -5.57
CA PRO A 526 -34.13 14.24 -4.99
C PRO A 526 -35.45 14.73 -4.37
N PRO A 527 -35.39 15.52 -3.28
CA PRO A 527 -36.60 16.16 -2.77
C PRO A 527 -37.23 16.97 -3.89
N ALA A 528 -38.55 16.80 -4.10
CA ALA A 528 -39.28 17.53 -5.12
C ALA A 528 -39.03 19.02 -4.92
N ARG A 529 -38.40 19.69 -5.91
CA ARG A 529 -38.37 21.15 -5.93
C ARG A 529 -39.83 21.57 -5.85
N THR A 530 -40.17 22.39 -4.86
CA THR A 530 -41.52 22.96 -4.66
C THR A 530 -42.00 23.56 -5.98
N ALA A 531 -42.71 22.76 -6.76
CA ALA A 531 -43.42 23.22 -7.92
C ALA A 531 -44.82 23.57 -7.42
N ASN A 532 -45.09 24.87 -7.32
CA ASN A 532 -46.46 25.43 -7.27
C ASN A 532 -47.23 25.16 -8.58
N SER A 533 -47.00 24.01 -9.23
CA SER A 533 -47.82 23.48 -10.29
C SER A 533 -48.16 22.06 -9.88
N ILE A 534 -49.46 21.79 -9.74
CA ILE A 534 -50.02 20.44 -9.68
C ILE A 534 -49.71 19.77 -11.03
N SER A 535 -48.47 19.33 -11.23
CA SER A 535 -48.10 18.46 -12.34
C SER A 535 -48.41 17.05 -11.89
N GLU A 536 -49.39 16.39 -12.53
CA GLU A 536 -49.67 14.95 -12.35
C GLU A 536 -48.35 14.17 -12.28
N SER A 537 -48.21 13.31 -11.27
CA SER A 537 -47.01 12.48 -11.11
C SER A 537 -46.89 11.49 -12.28
N LEU A 538 -45.68 11.02 -12.58
CA LEU A 538 -45.48 10.01 -13.62
C LEU A 538 -46.31 8.74 -13.37
N GLU A 539 -46.50 8.37 -12.10
CA GLU A 539 -47.32 7.21 -11.70
C GLU A 539 -48.81 7.45 -11.97
N GLU A 540 -49.32 8.65 -11.70
CA GLU A 540 -50.69 9.06 -12.03
C GLU A 540 -50.91 9.08 -13.55
N LEU A 541 -49.95 9.60 -14.32
CA LEU A 541 -50.01 9.60 -15.78
C LEU A 541 -50.01 8.17 -16.35
N LEU A 542 -49.16 7.29 -15.82
CA LEU A 542 -49.11 5.88 -16.23
C LEU A 542 -50.41 5.14 -15.88
N HIS A 543 -50.95 5.39 -14.68
CA HIS A 543 -52.22 4.81 -14.25
C HIS A 543 -53.37 5.28 -15.14
N ARG A 544 -53.49 6.60 -15.35
CA ARG A 544 -54.51 7.20 -16.23
C ARG A 544 -54.41 6.68 -17.66
N PHE A 545 -53.19 6.59 -18.21
CA PHE A 545 -52.96 6.03 -19.53
C PHE A 545 -53.43 4.57 -19.63
N SER A 546 -53.08 3.74 -18.63
CA SER A 546 -53.51 2.33 -18.56
C SER A 546 -55.04 2.20 -18.50
N GLU A 547 -55.70 2.96 -17.63
CA GLU A 547 -57.17 2.94 -17.49
C GLU A 547 -57.89 3.43 -18.75
N LEU A 548 -57.36 4.45 -19.39
CA LEU A 548 -57.97 5.00 -20.60
C LEU A 548 -57.81 4.05 -21.80
N VAL A 549 -56.68 3.34 -21.91
CA VAL A 549 -56.52 2.25 -22.88
C VAL A 549 -57.48 1.09 -22.60
N LYS A 550 -57.64 0.67 -21.34
CA LYS A 550 -58.57 -0.41 -20.96
C LYS A 550 -60.02 -0.10 -21.33
N THR A 551 -60.46 1.14 -21.11
CA THR A 551 -61.84 1.57 -21.40
C THR A 551 -62.10 1.84 -22.87
N ALA A 552 -61.05 2.05 -23.67
CA ALA A 552 -61.15 2.30 -25.10
C ALA A 552 -61.20 1.00 -25.95
N VAL A 553 -60.71 -0.13 -25.44
CA VAL A 553 -60.76 -1.43 -26.14
C VAL A 553 -62.09 -2.14 -25.81
N PRO A 554 -62.84 -2.74 -26.78
CA PRO A 554 -62.45 -3.09 -28.14
C PRO A 554 -62.80 -2.07 -29.24
N THR A 555 -63.68 -1.10 -28.98
CA THR A 555 -64.12 -0.10 -29.97
C THR A 555 -63.87 1.33 -29.46
N PRO A 556 -62.68 1.90 -29.71
CA PRO A 556 -62.30 3.22 -29.20
C PRO A 556 -62.99 4.36 -29.96
N SER A 557 -63.48 5.38 -29.25
CA SER A 557 -63.98 6.61 -29.87
C SER A 557 -62.84 7.49 -30.41
N ASP A 558 -63.12 8.37 -31.38
CA ASP A 558 -62.13 9.31 -31.91
C ASP A 558 -61.57 10.25 -30.84
N GLU A 559 -62.38 10.56 -29.82
CA GLU A 559 -61.97 11.38 -28.67
C GLU A 559 -60.99 10.62 -27.77
N GLN A 560 -61.27 9.33 -27.48
CA GLN A 560 -60.36 8.47 -26.72
C GLN A 560 -59.04 8.26 -27.45
N LYS A 561 -59.05 8.04 -28.78
CA LYS A 561 -57.81 7.93 -29.57
C LYS A 561 -56.93 9.18 -29.44
N ARG A 562 -57.53 10.37 -29.50
CA ARG A 562 -56.80 11.64 -29.32
C ARG A 562 -56.24 11.79 -27.90
N GLU A 563 -57.02 11.45 -26.88
CA GLU A 563 -56.58 11.57 -25.49
C GLU A 563 -55.43 10.58 -25.17
N ILE A 564 -55.49 9.36 -25.70
CA ILE A 564 -54.40 8.37 -25.61
C ILE A 564 -53.14 8.90 -26.29
N GLU A 565 -53.26 9.48 -27.48
CA GLU A 565 -52.11 10.03 -28.21
C GLU A 565 -51.44 11.16 -27.42
N VAL A 566 -52.22 12.07 -26.85
CA VAL A 566 -51.72 13.18 -26.03
C VAL A 566 -51.02 12.67 -24.76
N LEU A 567 -51.62 11.70 -24.06
CA LEU A 567 -51.01 11.12 -22.86
C LEU A 567 -49.75 10.32 -23.19
N TYR A 568 -49.75 9.58 -24.31
CA TYR A 568 -48.58 8.87 -24.79
C TYR A 568 -47.41 9.81 -25.03
N GLU A 569 -47.61 10.85 -25.84
CA GLU A 569 -46.57 11.87 -26.14
C GLU A 569 -46.06 12.57 -24.88
N ARG A 570 -46.91 12.75 -23.87
CA ARG A 570 -46.52 13.32 -22.57
C ARG A 570 -45.70 12.36 -21.71
N LEU A 571 -45.92 11.05 -21.85
CA LEU A 571 -45.18 10.00 -21.13
C LEU A 571 -43.80 9.74 -21.74
N LEU A 572 -43.64 9.86 -23.07
CA LEU A 572 -42.40 9.48 -23.76
C LEU A 572 -41.12 10.11 -23.21
N PRO A 573 -41.07 11.42 -22.88
CA PRO A 573 -39.85 12.05 -22.39
C PRO A 573 -39.41 11.54 -21.02
N SER A 574 -40.33 10.97 -20.24
CA SER A 574 -40.07 10.47 -18.89
C SER A 574 -39.72 8.97 -18.84
N LEU A 575 -39.80 8.28 -19.97
CA LEU A 575 -39.58 6.84 -20.08
C LEU A 575 -38.42 6.57 -21.04
N PRO A 576 -37.27 6.04 -20.55
CA PRO A 576 -36.16 5.67 -21.42
C PRO A 576 -36.62 4.70 -22.51
N ILE A 577 -36.09 4.86 -23.72
CA ILE A 577 -36.52 4.13 -24.95
C ILE A 577 -36.58 2.61 -24.71
N ASP A 578 -35.59 2.05 -24.02
CA ASP A 578 -35.50 0.60 -23.77
C ASP A 578 -36.06 0.15 -22.41
N SER A 579 -36.63 1.06 -21.62
CA SER A 579 -37.13 0.71 -20.30
C SER A 579 -38.32 -0.26 -20.39
N PRO A 580 -38.47 -1.22 -19.44
CA PRO A 580 -39.64 -2.10 -19.39
C PRO A 580 -40.97 -1.32 -19.35
N ARG A 581 -40.96 -0.16 -18.68
CA ARG A 581 -42.10 0.76 -18.62
C ARG A 581 -42.44 1.36 -19.99
N ARG A 582 -41.42 1.75 -20.78
CA ARG A 582 -41.62 2.23 -22.15
C ARG A 582 -42.21 1.14 -23.05
N LYS A 583 -41.64 -0.06 -23.00
CA LYS A 583 -42.15 -1.22 -23.75
C LYS A 583 -43.61 -1.54 -23.41
N ALA A 584 -43.99 -1.45 -22.13
CA ALA A 584 -45.36 -1.64 -21.70
C ALA A 584 -46.31 -0.56 -22.23
N VAL A 585 -45.89 0.72 -22.19
CA VAL A 585 -46.67 1.84 -22.73
C VAL A 585 -46.84 1.73 -24.25
N ASP A 586 -45.77 1.38 -24.98
CA ASP A 586 -45.82 1.16 -26.43
C ASP A 586 -46.75 0.00 -26.80
N ALA A 587 -46.70 -1.10 -26.04
CA ALA A 587 -47.58 -2.25 -26.23
C ALA A 587 -49.06 -1.90 -26.00
N LEU A 588 -49.35 -1.15 -24.92
CA LEU A 588 -50.70 -0.68 -24.61
C LEU A 588 -51.25 0.26 -25.70
N LYS A 589 -50.42 1.20 -26.20
CA LYS A 589 -50.80 2.05 -27.33
C LYS A 589 -51.15 1.22 -28.57
N GLY A 590 -50.38 0.16 -28.84
CA GLY A 590 -50.60 -0.73 -29.98
C GLY A 590 -51.94 -1.46 -29.99
N LEU A 591 -52.64 -1.57 -28.84
CA LEU A 591 -53.97 -2.16 -28.72
C LEU A 591 -55.09 -1.23 -29.21
N VAL A 592 -54.83 0.06 -29.30
CA VAL A 592 -55.78 1.08 -29.74
C VAL A 592 -55.40 1.51 -31.15
N LYS A 593 -55.78 0.70 -32.14
CA LYS A 593 -55.60 0.99 -33.57
C LYS A 593 -56.89 1.50 -34.22
#